data_AF-A0A524G0G2-F1
#
_entry.id   AF-A0A524G0G2-F1
#
_cell.length_a   1.000
_cell.length_b   1.000
_cell.length_c   1.000
_cell.angle_alpha   90.00
_cell.angle_beta   90.00
_cell.angle_gamma   90.00
#
_symmetry.space_group_name_H-M   'P 1'
#
loop_
_entity.id
_entity.type
_entity.pdbx_description
1 polymer ?
#
loop_
_entity_poly.entity_id
_entity_poly.type
_entity_poly.pdbx_seq_one_letter_code
_entity_poly.pdbx_strand_id
1 'polypeptide(L)'
;MRQLNPFANISTIMTAEEIIDFAHNRSTRISMKSSLRMERVERSRIREITRLLEFTKQVKTKLSEVVEQFPSIDRLHPFYLELTDILVGTDKLKKALGAVHNCIPPIDEITSNHIQALKLSNDHLQMKKTRRAAKGRISSILRATAKNLDIIIEAKITLSRLPGIAPNIPSIVCAGFPNVGKSTLVKTVSTAEPEIAYYPFTTKSVIIGHLKVGNQRVQIVDTPGILDRPMSQRNEIELQAITALKYLARVIIFIIDPSEACGWTFDQQLALLNEVRKMFPLNPLLIVLNKVDITPKEQLERARSILPDAYEIIAVDNIGIGQLLEDAVDEIDLKPMKESVEDYLRSLKQE
;
A
#
# COMPACT_ATOMS: atom_id res chain seq x y z
N MET A 1 -0.36 -5.64 10.26
CA MET A 1 -0.96 -5.19 8.98
C MET A 1 -0.70 -3.74 8.59
N ARG A 2 -1.21 -2.70 9.29
CA ARG A 2 -0.89 -1.29 8.91
C ARG A 2 0.62 -1.05 8.81
N GLN A 3 1.41 -1.62 9.70
CA GLN A 3 2.87 -1.44 9.69
C GLN A 3 3.61 -1.96 8.44
N LEU A 4 3.00 -2.84 7.63
CA LEU A 4 3.63 -3.37 6.41
C LEU A 4 3.32 -2.52 5.17
N ASN A 5 2.18 -1.83 5.15
CA ASN A 5 1.89 -0.87 4.09
C ASN A 5 2.81 0.36 4.28
N PRO A 6 3.67 0.69 3.30
CA PRO A 6 4.65 1.78 3.43
C PRO A 6 4.01 3.17 3.60
N PHE A 7 2.71 3.32 3.33
CA PHE A 7 1.96 4.57 3.44
C PHE A 7 1.04 4.65 4.66
N ALA A 8 0.92 3.58 5.46
CA ALA A 8 -0.09 3.53 6.52
C ALA A 8 0.20 4.44 7.72
N ASN A 9 1.47 4.78 7.95
CA ASN A 9 1.90 5.60 9.08
C ASN A 9 1.97 7.10 8.75
N ILE A 10 1.57 7.49 7.54
CA ILE A 10 1.50 8.90 7.15
C ILE A 10 0.40 9.58 7.96
N SER A 11 0.77 10.64 8.67
CA SER A 11 -0.15 11.39 9.53
C SER A 11 -1.15 12.19 8.69
N THR A 12 -2.13 12.81 9.35
CA THR A 12 -3.08 13.69 8.65
C THR A 12 -2.35 14.93 8.14
N ILE A 13 -2.51 15.18 6.85
CA ILE A 13 -1.92 16.33 6.16
C ILE A 13 -2.96 17.46 6.15
N MET A 14 -2.53 18.65 6.54
CA MET A 14 -3.36 19.85 6.56
C MET A 14 -3.46 20.46 5.16
N THR A 15 -4.62 21.03 4.85
CA THR A 15 -4.84 21.88 3.67
C THR A 15 -4.06 23.20 3.79
N ALA A 16 -3.96 23.95 2.69
CA ALA A 16 -3.27 25.24 2.69
C ALA A 16 -3.84 26.23 3.71
N GLU A 17 -5.17 26.37 3.79
CA GLU A 17 -5.80 27.29 4.76
C GLU A 17 -5.63 26.82 6.21
N GLU A 18 -5.73 25.51 6.47
CA GLU A 18 -5.48 24.97 7.81
C GLU A 18 -4.04 25.24 8.28
N ILE A 19 -3.03 25.11 7.39
CA ILE A 19 -1.63 25.47 7.70
C ILE A 19 -1.53 26.96 8.02
N ILE A 20 -2.15 27.81 7.21
CA ILE A 20 -2.16 29.27 7.40
C ILE A 20 -2.75 29.62 8.77
N ASP A 21 -3.93 29.10 9.09
CA ASP A 21 -4.63 29.36 10.34
C ASP A 21 -3.88 28.81 11.55
N PHE A 22 -3.34 27.60 11.44
CA PHE A 22 -2.49 27.00 12.46
C PHE A 22 -1.26 27.88 12.77
N ALA A 23 -0.55 28.33 11.73
CA ALA A 23 0.61 29.19 11.88
C ALA A 23 0.24 30.58 12.45
N HIS A 24 -0.90 31.15 12.03
CA HIS A 24 -1.42 32.39 12.60
C HIS A 24 -1.67 32.24 14.10
N ASN A 25 -2.40 31.21 14.50
CA ASN A 25 -2.74 30.93 15.89
C ASN A 25 -1.51 30.67 16.77
N ARG A 26 -0.49 29.97 16.26
CA ARG A 26 0.74 29.76 17.03
C ARG A 26 1.58 31.01 17.19
N SER A 27 1.73 31.78 16.13
CA SER A 27 2.52 33.01 16.18
C SER A 27 1.92 34.08 17.09
N THR A 28 0.61 34.15 17.28
CA THR A 28 -0.03 35.14 18.16
C THR A 28 0.12 34.80 19.65
N ARG A 29 0.17 33.50 19.98
CA ARG A 29 0.25 32.98 21.36
C ARG A 29 1.65 33.02 21.97
N ILE A 30 2.70 33.29 21.18
CA ILE A 30 4.06 33.39 21.72
C ILE A 30 4.16 34.55 22.71
N SER A 31 4.52 34.21 23.95
CA SER A 31 4.96 35.15 24.97
C SER A 31 6.44 35.48 24.75
N MET A 32 6.81 36.73 24.97
CA MET A 32 8.22 37.14 24.89
C MET A 32 8.75 37.43 26.28
N LYS A 33 9.98 37.01 26.51
CA LYS A 33 10.78 37.54 27.60
C LYS A 33 11.35 38.89 27.14
N SER A 34 10.80 40.00 27.63
CA SER A 34 11.36 41.33 27.40
C SER A 34 11.78 41.96 28.71
N SER A 35 13.00 42.49 28.79
CA SER A 35 13.45 43.27 29.93
C SER A 35 12.65 44.57 30.04
N LEU A 36 12.30 44.96 31.26
CA LEU A 36 11.60 46.22 31.54
C LEU A 36 12.41 47.46 31.13
N ARG A 37 13.74 47.32 31.00
CA ARG A 37 14.68 48.40 30.64
C ARG A 37 14.71 48.74 29.15
N MET A 38 14.03 47.97 28.30
CA MET A 38 14.08 48.15 26.85
C MET A 38 13.14 49.26 26.39
N GLU A 39 13.55 50.02 25.37
CA GLU A 39 12.69 51.03 24.76
C GLU A 39 11.42 50.40 24.16
N ARG A 40 10.35 51.19 24.09
CA ARG A 40 9.05 50.72 23.56
C ARG A 40 9.19 50.26 22.11
N VAL A 41 9.92 51.01 21.28
CA VAL A 41 10.18 50.73 19.86
C VAL A 41 10.94 49.41 19.71
N GLU A 42 12.00 49.22 20.48
CA GLU A 42 12.81 48.01 20.47
C GLU A 42 11.99 46.76 20.88
N ARG A 43 11.19 46.87 21.95
CA ARG A 43 10.27 45.77 22.35
C ARG A 43 9.26 45.42 21.27
N SER A 44 8.74 46.42 20.56
CA SER A 44 7.82 46.21 19.45
C SER A 44 8.51 45.54 18.26
N ARG A 45 9.74 45.96 17.94
CA ARG A 45 10.53 45.36 16.85
C ARG A 45 10.77 43.88 17.10
N ILE A 46 11.28 43.54 18.29
CA ILE A 46 11.53 42.14 18.69
C ILE A 46 10.25 41.33 18.61
N ARG A 47 9.13 41.88 19.08
CA ARG A 47 7.82 41.22 19.01
C ARG A 47 7.40 40.87 17.60
N GLU A 48 7.44 41.83 16.70
CA GLU A 48 6.96 41.60 15.35
C GLU A 48 7.91 40.67 14.57
N ILE A 49 9.23 40.73 14.82
CA ILE A 49 10.20 39.77 14.29
C ILE A 49 9.93 38.35 14.80
N THR A 50 9.82 38.15 16.11
CA THR A 50 9.56 36.83 16.71
C THR A 50 8.27 36.22 16.18
N ARG A 51 7.21 37.03 16.04
CA ARG A 51 5.92 36.58 15.48
C ARG A 51 5.99 36.23 13.99
N LEU A 52 6.87 36.87 13.23
CA LEU A 52 7.08 36.52 11.83
C LEU A 52 7.87 35.20 11.73
N LEU A 53 8.99 35.10 12.47
CA LEU A 53 9.81 33.89 12.52
C LEU A 53 9.01 32.66 12.95
N GLU A 54 8.18 32.78 13.99
CA GLU A 54 7.34 31.67 14.43
C GLU A 54 6.32 31.26 13.36
N PHE A 55 5.68 32.23 12.71
CA PHE A 55 4.75 31.93 11.63
C PHE A 55 5.44 31.18 10.49
N THR A 56 6.58 31.70 10.03
CA THR A 56 7.39 31.07 8.98
C THR A 56 7.84 29.67 9.40
N LYS A 57 8.30 29.49 10.64
CA LYS A 57 8.70 28.20 11.18
C LYS A 57 7.58 27.18 11.09
N GLN A 58 6.38 27.52 11.59
CA GLN A 58 5.24 26.60 11.58
C GLN A 58 4.83 26.21 10.16
N VAL A 59 4.81 27.16 9.23
CA VAL A 59 4.54 26.88 7.81
C VAL A 59 5.58 25.92 7.23
N LYS A 60 6.87 26.22 7.38
CA LYS A 60 7.96 25.39 6.85
C LYS A 60 7.94 23.99 7.42
N THR A 61 7.76 23.86 8.73
CA THR A 61 7.67 22.56 9.40
C THR A 61 6.53 21.74 8.80
N LYS A 62 5.33 22.33 8.64
CA LYS A 62 4.21 21.60 8.03
C LYS A 62 4.48 21.17 6.60
N LEU A 63 5.04 22.04 5.75
CA LEU A 63 5.37 21.67 4.36
C LEU A 63 6.46 20.59 4.27
N SER A 64 7.45 20.64 5.16
CA SER A 64 8.53 19.63 5.18
C SER A 64 7.99 18.28 5.65
N GLU A 65 7.18 18.27 6.72
CA GLU A 65 6.53 17.07 7.24
C GLU A 65 5.67 16.37 6.18
N VAL A 66 4.99 17.11 5.30
CA VAL A 66 4.22 16.52 4.19
C VAL A 66 5.11 15.65 3.30
N VAL A 67 6.34 16.06 3.04
CA VAL A 67 7.25 15.37 2.11
C VAL A 67 8.04 14.27 2.81
N GLU A 68 8.53 14.54 4.02
CA GLU A 68 9.35 13.62 4.81
C GLU A 68 8.60 12.38 5.27
N GLN A 69 7.27 12.45 5.41
CA GLN A 69 6.45 11.30 5.81
C GLN A 69 6.22 10.29 4.69
N PHE A 70 6.34 10.69 3.42
CA PHE A 70 6.17 9.76 2.31
C PHE A 70 7.41 8.87 2.14
N PRO A 71 7.23 7.56 1.90
CA PRO A 71 8.34 6.70 1.54
C PRO A 71 8.93 7.17 0.20
N SER A 72 10.23 6.94 0.02
CA SER A 72 10.88 7.19 -1.27
C SER A 72 10.25 6.28 -2.33
N ILE A 73 9.55 6.90 -3.29
CA ILE A 73 8.83 6.18 -4.36
C ILE A 73 9.80 5.30 -5.16
N ASP A 74 11.03 5.77 -5.39
CA ASP A 74 12.06 5.03 -6.13
C ASP A 74 12.62 3.81 -5.40
N ARG A 75 12.37 3.70 -4.08
CA ARG A 75 12.80 2.59 -3.24
C ARG A 75 11.65 1.65 -2.89
N LEU A 76 10.45 1.89 -3.42
CA LEU A 76 9.32 1.00 -3.21
C LEU A 76 9.56 -0.33 -3.92
N HIS A 77 9.07 -1.41 -3.30
CA HIS A 77 9.00 -2.69 -3.97
C HIS A 77 8.16 -2.57 -5.25
N PRO A 78 8.50 -3.24 -6.37
CA PRO A 78 7.77 -3.15 -7.64
C PRO A 78 6.25 -3.33 -7.52
N PHE A 79 5.81 -4.23 -6.64
CA PHE A 79 4.38 -4.38 -6.28
C PHE A 79 3.72 -3.07 -5.84
N TYR A 80 4.29 -2.39 -4.84
CA TYR A 80 3.74 -1.13 -4.34
C TYR A 80 3.94 0.02 -5.32
N LEU A 81 5.03 0.01 -6.09
CA LEU A 81 5.27 1.00 -7.12
C LEU A 81 4.19 0.96 -8.20
N GLU A 82 3.89 -0.24 -8.73
CA GLU A 82 2.86 -0.44 -9.76
C GLU A 82 1.47 -0.05 -9.22
N LEU A 83 1.11 -0.49 -8.01
CA LEU A 83 -0.16 -0.08 -7.41
C LEU A 83 -0.24 1.44 -7.13
N THR A 84 0.87 2.06 -6.74
CA THR A 84 0.91 3.52 -6.56
C THR A 84 0.69 4.23 -7.88
N ASP A 85 1.31 3.75 -8.95
CA ASP A 85 1.17 4.37 -10.26
C ASP A 85 -0.26 4.28 -10.80
N ILE A 86 -0.88 3.10 -10.68
CA ILE A 86 -2.26 2.86 -11.10
C ILE A 86 -3.24 3.75 -10.33
N LEU A 87 -3.07 3.86 -9.00
CA LEU A 87 -4.06 4.53 -8.15
C LEU A 87 -3.94 6.05 -8.14
N VAL A 88 -2.72 6.58 -8.17
CA VAL A 88 -2.49 8.02 -7.96
C VAL A 88 -1.56 8.66 -9.01
N GLY A 89 -0.87 7.85 -9.81
CA GLY A 89 0.19 8.28 -10.72
C GLY A 89 1.46 8.68 -9.97
N THR A 90 2.52 7.90 -10.12
CA THR A 90 3.79 8.12 -9.41
C THR A 90 4.43 9.47 -9.77
N ASP A 91 4.44 9.83 -11.04
CA ASP A 91 4.96 11.11 -11.52
C ASP A 91 4.13 12.30 -11.01
N LYS A 92 2.81 12.15 -10.97
CA LYS A 92 1.90 13.18 -10.46
C LYS A 92 2.17 13.41 -8.96
N LEU A 93 2.30 12.34 -8.18
CA LEU A 93 2.63 12.41 -6.76
C LEU A 93 4.01 13.04 -6.52
N LYS A 94 5.05 12.59 -7.25
CA LYS A 94 6.42 13.15 -7.16
C LYS A 94 6.43 14.65 -7.46
N LYS A 95 5.77 15.09 -8.53
CA LYS A 95 5.67 16.50 -8.91
C LYS A 95 4.96 17.33 -7.83
N ALA A 96 3.87 16.81 -7.26
CA ALA A 96 3.13 17.50 -6.20
C ALA A 96 4.00 17.65 -4.93
N LEU A 97 4.65 16.57 -4.47
CA LEU A 97 5.57 16.59 -3.32
C LEU A 97 6.73 17.58 -3.54
N GLY A 98 7.34 17.55 -4.73
CA GLY A 98 8.40 18.48 -5.11
C GLY A 98 7.93 19.94 -5.14
N ALA A 99 6.74 20.21 -5.69
CA ALA A 99 6.17 21.56 -5.72
C ALA A 99 5.89 22.12 -4.32
N VAL A 100 5.41 21.29 -3.40
CA VAL A 100 5.21 21.67 -1.99
C VAL A 100 6.54 21.97 -1.30
N HIS A 101 7.55 21.10 -1.46
CA HIS A 101 8.88 21.33 -0.91
C HIS A 101 9.52 22.62 -1.43
N ASN A 102 9.40 22.87 -2.74
CA ASN A 102 10.00 24.02 -3.42
C ASN A 102 9.36 25.37 -3.04
N CYS A 103 8.28 25.38 -2.26
CA CYS A 103 7.75 26.60 -1.66
C CYS A 103 8.64 27.13 -0.51
N ILE A 104 9.49 26.29 0.10
CA ILE A 104 10.29 26.65 1.27
C ILE A 104 11.32 27.75 0.97
N PRO A 105 12.17 27.67 -0.08
CA PRO A 105 13.15 28.70 -0.37
C PRO A 105 12.57 30.12 -0.58
N PRO A 106 11.51 30.34 -1.39
CA PRO A 106 10.94 31.67 -1.54
C PRO A 106 10.26 32.17 -0.25
N ILE A 107 9.76 31.28 0.61
CA ILE A 107 9.25 31.66 1.95
C ILE A 107 10.39 32.18 2.84
N ASP A 108 11.56 31.55 2.80
CA ASP A 108 12.75 32.00 3.53
C ASP A 108 13.27 33.35 3.03
N GLU A 109 13.26 33.55 1.71
CA GLU A 109 13.66 34.82 1.09
C GLU A 109 12.71 35.96 1.50
N ILE A 110 11.40 35.75 1.40
CA ILE A 110 10.39 36.72 1.85
C ILE A 110 10.60 37.04 3.34
N THR A 111 10.82 36.02 4.16
CA THR A 111 11.00 36.19 5.61
C THR A 111 12.25 37.03 5.89
N SER A 112 13.38 36.71 5.26
CA SER A 112 14.66 37.39 5.46
C SER A 112 14.59 38.87 5.06
N ASN A 113 14.01 39.15 3.89
CA ASN A 113 13.83 40.52 3.37
C ASN A 113 12.96 41.38 4.31
N HIS A 114 11.85 40.83 4.82
CA HIS A 114 10.99 41.57 5.74
C HIS A 114 11.58 41.69 7.15
N ILE A 115 12.38 40.73 7.61
CA ILE A 115 13.12 40.86 8.87
C ILE A 115 14.13 42.01 8.78
N GLN A 116 14.85 42.14 7.66
CA GLN A 116 15.76 43.27 7.46
C GLN A 116 15.02 44.60 7.50
N ALA A 117 13.88 44.71 6.81
CA ALA A 117 13.03 45.90 6.86
C ALA A 117 12.51 46.20 8.29
N LEU A 118 12.12 45.16 9.05
CA LEU A 118 11.71 45.32 10.46
C LEU A 118 12.85 45.81 11.36
N LYS A 119 14.08 45.32 11.13
CA LYS A 119 15.27 45.75 11.88
C LYS A 119 15.57 47.24 11.69
N LEU A 120 15.38 47.75 10.47
CA LEU A 120 15.63 49.14 10.11
C LEU A 120 14.48 50.09 10.49
N SER A 121 13.28 49.57 10.80
CA SER A 121 12.11 50.39 11.11
C SER A 121 12.18 50.98 12.53
N ASN A 122 11.73 52.23 12.65
CA ASN A 122 11.55 52.94 13.92
C ASN A 122 10.08 53.29 14.23
N ASP A 123 9.15 52.96 13.33
CA ASP A 123 7.71 53.18 13.53
C ASP A 123 6.97 51.86 13.79
N HIS A 124 6.28 51.81 14.93
CA HIS A 124 5.42 50.71 15.35
C HIS A 124 4.35 50.34 14.31
N LEU A 125 3.74 51.32 13.65
CA LEU A 125 2.68 51.06 12.70
C LEU A 125 3.25 50.44 11.42
N GLN A 126 4.38 50.97 10.92
CA GLN A 126 5.11 50.35 9.82
C GLN A 126 5.55 48.91 10.17
N MET A 127 6.10 48.65 11.36
CA MET A 127 6.48 47.28 11.76
C MET A 127 5.32 46.28 11.65
N LYS A 128 4.12 46.67 12.13
CA LYS A 128 2.91 45.82 12.01
C LYS A 128 2.51 45.60 10.55
N LYS A 129 2.56 46.65 9.72
CA LYS A 129 2.26 46.58 8.28
C LYS A 129 3.25 45.66 7.57
N THR A 130 4.55 45.82 7.80
CA THR A 130 5.62 44.97 7.24
C THR A 130 5.42 43.50 7.59
N ARG A 131 5.14 43.17 8.86
CA ARG A 131 4.83 41.79 9.24
C ARG A 131 3.56 41.26 8.55
N ARG A 132 2.48 42.06 8.51
CA ARG A 132 1.23 41.67 7.84
C ARG A 132 1.45 41.40 6.36
N ALA A 133 2.23 42.24 5.68
CA ALA A 133 2.62 42.05 4.28
C ALA A 133 3.42 40.75 4.09
N ALA A 134 4.41 40.49 4.94
CA ALA A 134 5.20 39.25 4.89
C ALA A 134 4.31 38.00 5.02
N LYS A 135 3.43 37.96 6.03
CA LYS A 135 2.49 36.85 6.24
C LYS A 135 1.54 36.69 5.05
N GLY A 136 0.98 37.79 4.54
CA GLY A 136 0.11 37.76 3.36
C GLY A 136 0.80 37.16 2.13
N ARG A 137 2.07 37.52 1.88
CA ARG A 137 2.87 36.95 0.79
C ARG A 137 3.12 35.46 0.98
N ILE A 138 3.48 35.02 2.19
CA ILE A 138 3.69 33.59 2.51
C ILE A 138 2.37 32.81 2.34
N SER A 139 1.25 33.33 2.85
CA SER A 139 -0.07 32.73 2.65
C SER A 139 -0.46 32.66 1.17
N SER A 140 -0.07 33.65 0.36
CA SER A 140 -0.29 33.61 -1.09
C SER A 140 0.48 32.46 -1.75
N ILE A 141 1.71 32.16 -1.32
CA ILE A 141 2.48 31.00 -1.80
C ILE A 141 1.77 29.70 -1.42
N LEU A 142 1.31 29.58 -0.18
CA LEU A 142 0.56 28.39 0.28
C LEU A 142 -0.70 28.17 -0.54
N ARG A 143 -1.48 29.22 -0.81
CA ARG A 143 -2.66 29.15 -1.67
C ARG A 143 -2.33 28.76 -3.10
N ALA A 144 -1.23 29.27 -3.64
CA ALA A 144 -0.78 28.89 -4.98
C ALA A 144 -0.41 27.40 -5.10
N THR A 145 0.01 26.76 -4.00
CA THR A 145 0.32 25.32 -3.96
C THR A 145 -0.82 24.45 -3.42
N ALA A 146 -2.00 25.04 -3.14
CA ALA A 146 -3.13 24.33 -2.53
C ALA A 146 -3.53 23.06 -3.30
N LYS A 147 -3.60 23.14 -4.64
CA LYS A 147 -3.90 21.99 -5.50
C LYS A 147 -2.90 20.84 -5.33
N ASN A 148 -1.62 21.14 -5.10
CA ASN A 148 -0.61 20.10 -4.88
C ASN A 148 -0.80 19.44 -3.51
N LEU A 149 -1.12 20.23 -2.48
CA LEU A 149 -1.49 19.67 -1.17
C LEU A 149 -2.72 18.78 -1.28
N ASP A 150 -3.75 19.18 -2.02
CA ASP A 150 -4.96 18.38 -2.22
C ASP A 150 -4.66 17.04 -2.91
N ILE A 151 -3.81 17.05 -3.94
CA ILE A 151 -3.33 15.82 -4.61
C ILE A 151 -2.63 14.90 -3.61
N ILE A 152 -1.77 15.44 -2.74
CA ILE A 152 -1.03 14.64 -1.75
C ILE A 152 -1.99 14.09 -0.67
N ILE A 153 -2.97 14.88 -0.23
CA ILE A 153 -4.00 14.46 0.72
C ILE A 153 -4.81 13.30 0.15
N GLU A 154 -5.29 13.44 -1.10
CA GLU A 154 -6.01 12.38 -1.80
C GLU A 154 -5.15 11.13 -1.94
N ALA A 155 -3.89 11.28 -2.37
CA ALA A 155 -2.96 10.16 -2.50
C ALA A 155 -2.74 9.46 -1.17
N LYS A 156 -2.56 10.21 -0.07
CA LYS A 156 -2.43 9.64 1.27
C LYS A 156 -3.66 8.81 1.66
N ILE A 157 -4.87 9.33 1.43
CA ILE A 157 -6.12 8.62 1.75
C ILE A 157 -6.19 7.31 0.99
N THR A 158 -5.92 7.34 -0.32
CA THR A 158 -5.97 6.17 -1.20
C THR A 158 -4.89 5.15 -0.85
N LEU A 159 -3.63 5.57 -0.77
CA LEU A 159 -2.48 4.68 -0.56
C LEU A 159 -2.42 4.08 0.84
N SER A 160 -2.93 4.79 1.86
CA SER A 160 -3.01 4.24 3.24
C SER A 160 -3.94 3.03 3.37
N ARG A 161 -4.80 2.77 2.38
CA ARG A 161 -5.68 1.60 2.31
C ARG A 161 -5.05 0.40 1.62
N LEU A 162 -3.92 0.58 0.93
CA LEU A 162 -3.24 -0.52 0.25
C LEU A 162 -2.98 -1.72 1.18
N PRO A 163 -2.96 -2.95 0.64
CA PRO A 163 -2.78 -4.14 1.43
C PRO A 163 -1.46 -4.07 2.20
N GLY A 164 -1.49 -4.46 3.47
CA GLY A 164 -0.28 -4.64 4.29
C GLY A 164 0.39 -5.98 4.04
N ILE A 165 0.76 -6.27 2.79
CA ILE A 165 1.48 -7.48 2.40
C ILE A 165 2.98 -7.23 2.65
N ALA A 166 3.71 -8.26 3.06
CA ALA A 166 5.17 -8.17 3.17
C ALA A 166 5.77 -8.65 1.85
N PRO A 167 6.10 -7.77 0.90
CA PRO A 167 6.52 -8.19 -0.44
C PRO A 167 7.84 -8.97 -0.45
N ASN A 168 8.64 -8.83 0.60
CA ASN A 168 9.90 -9.55 0.76
C ASN A 168 9.72 -10.97 1.36
N ILE A 169 8.50 -11.33 1.75
CA ILE A 169 8.16 -12.69 2.17
C ILE A 169 7.64 -13.42 0.93
N PRO A 170 8.17 -14.62 0.60
CA PRO A 170 7.66 -15.37 -0.53
C PRO A 170 6.16 -15.64 -0.39
N SER A 171 5.41 -15.39 -1.47
CA SER A 171 3.96 -15.58 -1.48
C SER A 171 3.53 -16.63 -2.51
N ILE A 172 2.68 -17.56 -2.07
CA ILE A 172 1.87 -18.43 -2.91
C ILE A 172 0.54 -17.72 -3.17
N VAL A 173 0.12 -17.62 -4.41
CA VAL A 173 -1.13 -16.96 -4.78
C VAL A 173 -2.15 -17.99 -5.27
N CYS A 174 -3.31 -18.04 -4.64
CA CYS A 174 -4.41 -18.92 -5.05
C CYS A 174 -5.29 -18.25 -6.11
N ALA A 175 -5.51 -18.94 -7.22
CA ALA A 175 -6.35 -18.53 -8.35
C ALA A 175 -7.42 -19.59 -8.66
N GLY A 176 -8.46 -19.21 -9.40
CA GLY A 176 -9.59 -20.08 -9.76
C GLY A 176 -10.93 -19.44 -9.45
N PHE A 177 -12.01 -19.98 -10.01
CA PHE A 177 -13.37 -19.44 -9.88
C PHE A 177 -13.87 -19.33 -8.42
N PRO A 178 -14.93 -18.56 -8.12
CA PRO A 178 -15.53 -18.53 -6.80
C PRO A 178 -15.96 -19.95 -6.38
N ASN A 179 -15.94 -20.23 -5.08
CA ASN A 179 -16.41 -21.49 -4.49
C ASN A 179 -15.68 -22.78 -4.91
N VAL A 180 -14.58 -22.70 -5.68
CA VAL A 180 -13.71 -23.87 -5.99
C VAL A 180 -12.90 -24.35 -4.78
N GLY A 181 -12.82 -23.56 -3.70
CA GLY A 181 -12.12 -23.94 -2.46
C GLY A 181 -10.84 -23.14 -2.14
N LYS A 182 -10.57 -22.01 -2.81
CA LYS A 182 -9.40 -21.14 -2.54
C LYS A 182 -9.28 -20.72 -1.08
N SER A 183 -10.31 -20.09 -0.53
CA SER A 183 -10.32 -19.64 0.86
C SER A 183 -10.22 -20.81 1.85
N THR A 184 -10.81 -21.96 1.50
CA THR A 184 -10.70 -23.19 2.30
C THR A 184 -9.27 -23.66 2.35
N LEU A 185 -8.60 -23.80 1.20
CA LEU A 185 -7.19 -24.16 1.12
C LEU A 185 -6.34 -23.21 1.97
N VAL A 186 -6.48 -21.90 1.78
CA VAL A 186 -5.75 -20.88 2.56
C VAL A 186 -5.94 -21.04 4.07
N LYS A 187 -7.16 -21.30 4.52
CA LYS A 187 -7.45 -21.52 5.95
C LYS A 187 -6.86 -22.83 6.46
N THR A 188 -7.04 -23.93 5.73
CA THR A 188 -6.57 -25.26 6.12
C THR A 188 -5.05 -25.30 6.28
N VAL A 189 -4.31 -24.60 5.41
CA VAL A 189 -2.85 -24.61 5.46
C VAL A 189 -2.27 -23.56 6.41
N SER A 190 -3.03 -22.52 6.77
CA SER A 190 -2.47 -21.43 7.58
C SER A 190 -2.17 -21.90 9.01
N THR A 191 -0.94 -21.69 9.45
CA THR A 191 -0.47 -21.97 10.82
C THR A 191 -0.99 -20.99 11.87
N ALA A 192 -1.60 -19.90 11.43
CA ALA A 192 -2.18 -18.85 12.27
C ALA A 192 -3.51 -18.38 11.67
N GLU A 193 -4.30 -17.62 12.44
CA GLU A 193 -5.51 -16.99 11.91
C GLU A 193 -5.19 -16.14 10.66
N PRO A 194 -5.84 -16.42 9.51
CA PRO A 194 -5.58 -15.66 8.30
C PRO A 194 -5.96 -14.18 8.44
N GLU A 195 -5.10 -13.33 7.91
CA GLU A 195 -5.26 -11.89 7.89
C GLU A 195 -6.18 -11.43 6.75
N ILE A 196 -6.91 -10.34 6.95
CA ILE A 196 -7.80 -9.76 5.92
C ILE A 196 -7.23 -8.43 5.45
N ALA A 197 -7.00 -8.29 4.15
CA ALA A 197 -6.47 -7.07 3.56
C ALA A 197 -7.31 -6.56 2.39
N TYR A 198 -7.32 -5.25 2.20
CA TYR A 198 -7.92 -4.62 1.03
C TYR A 198 -7.03 -4.81 -0.20
N TYR A 199 -7.64 -5.08 -1.36
CA TYR A 199 -6.95 -5.02 -2.65
C TYR A 199 -7.66 -4.02 -3.56
N PRO A 200 -6.93 -3.18 -4.32
CA PRO A 200 -7.56 -2.25 -5.24
C PRO A 200 -8.47 -2.95 -6.25
N PHE A 201 -9.61 -2.32 -6.55
CA PHE A 201 -10.58 -2.79 -7.55
C PHE A 201 -11.26 -4.14 -7.24
N THR A 202 -11.18 -4.61 -6.00
CA THR A 202 -11.97 -5.76 -5.52
C THR A 202 -13.07 -5.31 -4.58
N THR A 203 -14.22 -5.96 -4.68
CA THR A 203 -15.32 -5.80 -3.69
C THR A 203 -15.11 -6.68 -2.47
N LYS A 204 -14.28 -7.72 -2.59
CA LYS A 204 -13.93 -8.66 -1.53
C LYS A 204 -12.51 -8.38 -1.05
N SER A 205 -12.29 -8.53 0.24
CA SER A 205 -10.95 -8.45 0.81
C SER A 205 -10.17 -9.73 0.48
N VAL A 206 -8.86 -9.60 0.28
CA VAL A 206 -7.96 -10.73 0.15
C VAL A 206 -7.69 -11.34 1.52
N ILE A 207 -7.53 -12.66 1.56
CA ILE A 207 -7.22 -13.40 2.79
C ILE A 207 -5.77 -13.86 2.69
N ILE A 208 -4.96 -13.54 3.69
CA ILE A 208 -3.54 -13.86 3.73
C ILE A 208 -3.32 -14.86 4.86
N GLY A 209 -3.08 -16.11 4.49
CA GLY A 209 -2.61 -17.15 5.40
C GLY A 209 -1.10 -17.12 5.55
N HIS A 210 -0.61 -17.77 6.62
CA HIS A 210 0.81 -17.85 6.93
C HIS A 210 1.24 -19.30 7.10
N LEU A 211 2.32 -19.65 6.40
CA LEU A 211 2.98 -20.94 6.49
C LEU A 211 4.33 -20.75 7.15
N LYS A 212 4.72 -21.71 7.99
CA LYS A 212 6.07 -21.79 8.54
C LYS A 212 6.73 -23.05 8.00
N VAL A 213 7.70 -22.87 7.12
CA VAL A 213 8.50 -23.97 6.58
C VAL A 213 9.90 -23.83 7.15
N GLY A 214 10.20 -24.67 8.14
CA GLY A 214 11.44 -24.57 8.91
C GLY A 214 11.55 -23.25 9.65
N ASN A 215 12.59 -22.48 9.34
CA ASN A 215 12.79 -21.13 9.89
C ASN A 215 12.29 -20.02 8.97
N GLN A 216 11.71 -20.37 7.82
CA GLN A 216 11.18 -19.40 6.86
C GLN A 216 9.67 -19.24 7.00
N ARG A 217 9.21 -18.02 6.73
CA ARG A 217 7.79 -17.70 6.63
C ARG A 217 7.43 -17.63 5.16
N VAL A 218 6.32 -18.24 4.79
CA VAL A 218 5.71 -18.15 3.46
C VAL A 218 4.29 -17.62 3.65
N GLN A 219 3.83 -16.80 2.71
CA GLN A 219 2.46 -16.32 2.69
C GLN A 219 1.66 -17.12 1.68
N ILE A 220 0.39 -17.35 1.97
CA ILE A 220 -0.56 -17.86 0.97
C ILE A 220 -1.73 -16.90 0.86
N VAL A 221 -2.01 -16.43 -0.35
CA VAL A 221 -2.94 -15.32 -0.59
C VAL A 221 -4.13 -15.82 -1.40
N ASP A 222 -5.33 -15.73 -0.81
CA ASP A 222 -6.59 -15.88 -1.52
C ASP A 222 -6.90 -14.58 -2.28
N THR A 223 -7.31 -14.71 -3.53
CA THR A 223 -7.48 -13.57 -4.44
C THR A 223 -8.92 -13.41 -4.96
N PRO A 224 -9.93 -13.36 -4.07
CA PRO A 224 -11.33 -13.23 -4.48
C PRO A 224 -11.56 -11.89 -5.18
N GLY A 225 -12.27 -11.92 -6.30
CA GLY A 225 -12.46 -10.78 -7.20
C GLY A 225 -11.25 -10.46 -8.10
N ILE A 226 -10.10 -11.13 -7.95
CA ILE A 226 -8.86 -10.80 -8.67
C ILE A 226 -8.49 -11.88 -9.71
N LEU A 227 -8.44 -13.15 -9.31
CA LEU A 227 -8.11 -14.26 -10.22
C LEU A 227 -9.23 -15.30 -10.29
N ASP A 228 -10.47 -14.85 -10.18
CA ASP A 228 -11.67 -15.70 -10.10
C ASP A 228 -12.78 -15.36 -11.13
N ARG A 229 -12.49 -14.52 -12.12
CA ARG A 229 -13.40 -14.25 -13.24
C ARG A 229 -12.61 -13.94 -14.51
N PRO A 230 -13.21 -14.15 -15.70
CA PRO A 230 -12.53 -13.94 -16.98
C PRO A 230 -11.91 -12.55 -17.10
N MET A 231 -10.71 -12.48 -17.64
CA MET A 231 -9.95 -11.25 -17.83
C MET A 231 -10.62 -10.31 -18.85
N SER A 232 -11.34 -10.88 -19.82
CA SER A 232 -12.14 -10.14 -20.80
C SER A 232 -13.25 -9.27 -20.20
N GLN A 233 -13.65 -9.53 -18.95
CA GLN A 233 -14.68 -8.76 -18.24
C GLN A 233 -14.11 -7.61 -17.40
N ARG A 234 -12.80 -7.36 -17.50
CA ARG A 234 -12.08 -6.38 -16.69
C ARG A 234 -11.65 -5.19 -17.53
N ASN A 235 -11.66 -4.00 -16.92
CA ASN A 235 -11.07 -2.82 -17.54
C ASN A 235 -9.53 -2.86 -17.42
N GLU A 236 -8.84 -1.99 -18.16
CA GLU A 236 -7.38 -1.96 -18.21
C GLU A 236 -6.73 -1.71 -16.83
N ILE A 237 -7.36 -0.86 -16.01
CA ILE A 237 -6.87 -0.51 -14.67
C ILE A 237 -6.93 -1.74 -13.74
N GLU A 238 -8.01 -2.53 -13.81
CA GLU A 238 -8.14 -3.79 -13.10
C GLU A 238 -7.08 -4.81 -13.55
N LEU A 239 -6.84 -4.92 -14.86
CA LEU A 239 -5.83 -5.83 -15.41
C LEU A 239 -4.41 -5.45 -14.96
N GLN A 240 -4.10 -4.16 -14.93
CA GLN A 240 -2.83 -3.67 -14.40
C GLN A 240 -2.68 -3.98 -12.91
N ALA A 241 -3.75 -3.79 -12.13
CA ALA A 241 -3.74 -4.13 -10.71
C ALA A 241 -3.55 -5.63 -10.47
N ILE A 242 -4.11 -6.50 -11.31
CA ILE A 242 -3.86 -7.95 -11.25
C ILE A 242 -2.41 -8.26 -11.61
N THR A 243 -1.89 -7.61 -12.65
CA THR A 243 -0.52 -7.81 -13.12
C THR A 243 0.50 -7.48 -12.02
N ALA A 244 0.20 -6.55 -11.11
CA ALA A 244 1.03 -6.27 -9.94
C ALA A 244 1.27 -7.49 -9.04
N LEU A 245 0.34 -8.46 -9.01
CA LEU A 245 0.53 -9.71 -8.28
C LEU A 245 1.73 -10.50 -8.77
N LYS A 246 2.22 -10.31 -10.00
CA LYS A 246 3.40 -11.02 -10.52
C LYS A 246 4.65 -10.76 -9.68
N TYR A 247 4.71 -9.61 -9.02
CA TYR A 247 5.81 -9.22 -8.15
C TYR A 247 5.70 -9.81 -6.75
N LEU A 248 4.52 -10.31 -6.36
CA LEU A 248 4.30 -11.00 -5.07
C LEU A 248 4.32 -12.51 -5.24
N ALA A 249 3.61 -13.00 -6.27
CA ALA A 249 3.40 -14.40 -6.54
C ALA A 249 4.71 -15.06 -6.93
N ARG A 250 5.33 -15.76 -5.99
CA ARG A 250 6.47 -16.61 -6.32
C ARG A 250 5.99 -17.90 -6.99
N VAL A 251 4.82 -18.39 -6.59
CA VAL A 251 4.10 -19.52 -7.17
C VAL A 251 2.61 -19.20 -7.22
N ILE A 252 1.92 -19.68 -8.25
CA ILE A 252 0.47 -19.61 -8.36
C ILE A 252 -0.10 -21.01 -8.23
N ILE A 253 -1.06 -21.20 -7.33
CA ILE A 253 -1.87 -22.42 -7.24
C ILE A 253 -3.21 -22.13 -7.90
N PHE A 254 -3.50 -22.78 -9.02
CA PHE A 254 -4.76 -22.66 -9.72
C PHE A 254 -5.69 -23.82 -9.36
N ILE A 255 -6.79 -23.51 -8.69
CA ILE A 255 -7.75 -24.50 -8.19
C ILE A 255 -8.92 -24.64 -9.15
N ILE A 256 -9.19 -25.89 -9.52
CA ILE A 256 -10.30 -26.33 -10.35
C ILE A 256 -11.18 -27.26 -9.52
N ASP A 257 -12.50 -27.13 -9.68
CA ASP A 257 -13.51 -28.01 -9.12
C ASP A 257 -14.13 -28.82 -10.27
N PRO A 258 -13.68 -30.06 -10.55
CA PRO A 258 -14.18 -30.86 -11.65
C PRO A 258 -15.63 -31.33 -11.46
N SER A 259 -16.14 -31.30 -10.22
CA SER A 259 -17.54 -31.64 -9.91
C SER A 259 -18.53 -30.59 -10.41
N GLU A 260 -18.04 -29.39 -10.77
CA GLU A 260 -18.84 -28.21 -11.14
C GLU A 260 -19.77 -27.71 -10.03
N ALA A 261 -19.68 -28.25 -8.80
CA ALA A 261 -20.48 -27.83 -7.65
C ALA A 261 -20.22 -26.37 -7.24
N CYS A 262 -19.11 -25.76 -7.69
CA CYS A 262 -18.85 -24.34 -7.57
C CYS A 262 -19.78 -23.45 -8.41
N GLY A 263 -20.58 -24.03 -9.33
CA GLY A 263 -21.49 -23.32 -10.23
C GLY A 263 -20.85 -22.87 -11.55
N TRP A 264 -19.70 -23.44 -11.92
CA TRP A 264 -18.95 -23.11 -13.14
C TRP A 264 -18.53 -24.39 -13.85
N THR A 265 -18.66 -24.42 -15.18
CA THR A 265 -18.32 -25.62 -15.94
C THR A 265 -16.81 -25.85 -15.98
N PHE A 266 -16.39 -27.10 -16.12
CA PHE A 266 -14.97 -27.45 -16.21
C PHE A 266 -14.27 -26.71 -17.35
N ASP A 267 -14.94 -26.55 -18.51
CA ASP A 267 -14.39 -25.83 -19.66
C ASP A 267 -14.22 -24.32 -19.40
N GLN A 268 -15.12 -23.69 -18.62
CA GLN A 268 -14.94 -22.30 -18.18
C GLN A 268 -13.71 -22.17 -17.27
N GLN A 269 -13.53 -23.12 -16.35
CA GLN A 269 -12.37 -23.16 -15.44
C GLN A 269 -11.05 -23.31 -16.21
N LEU A 270 -11.01 -24.16 -17.24
CA LEU A 270 -9.87 -24.30 -18.14
C LEU A 270 -9.58 -23.03 -18.95
N ALA A 271 -10.62 -22.31 -19.40
CA ALA A 271 -10.44 -21.05 -20.10
C ALA A 271 -9.76 -20.01 -19.19
N LEU A 272 -10.21 -19.88 -17.94
CA LEU A 272 -9.59 -19.00 -16.97
C LEU A 272 -8.15 -19.42 -16.63
N LEU A 273 -7.88 -20.72 -16.49
CA LEU A 273 -6.51 -21.25 -16.32
C LEU A 273 -5.57 -20.76 -17.42
N ASN A 274 -6.02 -20.84 -18.68
CA ASN A 274 -5.24 -20.39 -19.82
C ASN A 274 -5.02 -18.87 -19.84
N GLU A 275 -6.00 -18.07 -19.41
CA GLU A 275 -5.85 -16.63 -19.24
C GLU A 275 -4.81 -16.29 -18.17
N VAL A 276 -4.88 -16.95 -17.00
CA VAL A 276 -3.90 -16.77 -15.91
C VAL A 276 -2.50 -17.18 -16.37
N ARG A 277 -2.36 -18.33 -17.04
CA ARG A 277 -1.06 -18.78 -17.57
C ARG A 277 -0.42 -17.77 -18.54
N LYS A 278 -1.22 -17.11 -19.38
CA LYS A 278 -0.74 -16.07 -20.31
C LYS A 278 -0.32 -14.79 -19.60
N MET A 279 -1.00 -14.43 -18.51
CA MET A 279 -0.74 -13.20 -17.75
C MET A 279 0.49 -13.33 -16.83
N PHE A 280 0.75 -14.54 -16.35
CA PHE A 280 1.86 -14.84 -15.43
C PHE A 280 2.86 -15.85 -16.04
N PRO A 281 3.46 -15.57 -17.21
CA PRO A 281 4.28 -16.55 -17.94
C PRO A 281 5.59 -16.90 -17.23
N LEU A 282 6.02 -16.10 -16.26
CA LEU A 282 7.26 -16.28 -15.50
C LEU A 282 7.03 -16.89 -14.12
N ASN A 283 5.77 -17.02 -13.69
CA ASN A 283 5.44 -17.53 -12.36
C ASN A 283 5.09 -19.03 -12.49
N PRO A 284 5.74 -19.93 -11.74
CA PRO A 284 5.34 -21.33 -11.66
C PRO A 284 3.85 -21.47 -11.34
N LEU A 285 3.18 -22.36 -12.06
CA LEU A 285 1.74 -22.55 -11.99
C LEU A 285 1.41 -24.01 -11.67
N LEU A 286 1.02 -24.26 -10.42
CA LEU A 286 0.59 -25.57 -9.95
C LEU A 286 -0.92 -25.69 -10.11
N ILE A 287 -1.37 -26.78 -10.72
CA ILE A 287 -2.79 -27.01 -11.03
C ILE A 287 -3.35 -28.01 -10.03
N VAL A 288 -4.50 -27.69 -9.47
CA VAL A 288 -5.13 -28.48 -8.40
C VAL A 288 -6.56 -28.81 -8.77
N LEU A 289 -6.92 -30.09 -8.71
CA LEU A 289 -8.29 -30.59 -8.75
C LEU A 289 -8.77 -30.76 -7.30
N ASN A 290 -9.67 -29.88 -6.87
CA ASN A 290 -10.27 -29.94 -5.53
C ASN A 290 -11.64 -30.62 -5.58
N LYS A 291 -12.13 -31.06 -4.41
CA LYS A 291 -13.43 -31.73 -4.22
C LYS A 291 -13.53 -33.08 -4.93
N VAL A 292 -12.42 -33.82 -4.99
CA VAL A 292 -12.36 -35.13 -5.64
C VAL A 292 -13.26 -36.17 -4.96
N ASP A 293 -13.63 -35.95 -3.70
CA ASP A 293 -14.58 -36.75 -2.92
C ASP A 293 -16.01 -36.75 -3.48
N ILE A 294 -16.47 -35.62 -3.99
CA ILE A 294 -17.82 -35.48 -4.58
C ILE A 294 -17.82 -35.49 -6.10
N THR A 295 -16.65 -35.55 -6.74
CA THR A 295 -16.55 -35.49 -8.21
C THR A 295 -16.98 -36.84 -8.81
N PRO A 296 -17.97 -36.87 -9.73
CA PRO A 296 -18.32 -38.07 -10.48
C PRO A 296 -17.11 -38.67 -11.20
N LYS A 297 -16.98 -40.00 -11.15
CA LYS A 297 -15.81 -40.72 -11.71
C LYS A 297 -15.49 -40.33 -13.16
N GLU A 298 -16.50 -40.23 -14.02
CA GLU A 298 -16.32 -39.84 -15.43
C GLU A 298 -15.75 -38.43 -15.60
N GLN A 299 -16.20 -37.47 -14.78
CA GLN A 299 -15.70 -36.10 -14.78
C GLN A 299 -14.26 -36.04 -14.25
N LEU A 300 -13.94 -36.82 -13.22
CA LEU A 300 -12.59 -36.90 -12.67
C LEU A 300 -11.62 -37.52 -13.68
N GLU A 301 -12.00 -38.61 -14.37
CA GLU A 301 -11.18 -39.22 -15.42
C GLU A 301 -10.97 -38.26 -16.60
N ARG A 302 -12.01 -37.50 -17.00
CA ARG A 302 -11.87 -36.42 -17.99
C ARG A 302 -10.84 -35.39 -17.53
N ALA A 303 -10.94 -34.92 -16.29
CA ALA A 303 -10.01 -33.94 -15.74
C ALA A 303 -8.58 -34.46 -15.71
N ARG A 304 -8.35 -35.71 -15.28
CA ARG A 304 -7.04 -36.39 -15.31
C ARG A 304 -6.44 -36.46 -16.71
N SER A 305 -7.26 -36.77 -17.73
CA SER A 305 -6.77 -36.85 -19.11
C SER A 305 -6.32 -35.49 -19.68
N ILE A 306 -6.98 -34.41 -19.28
CA ILE A 306 -6.69 -33.06 -19.77
C ILE A 306 -5.57 -32.42 -18.96
N LEU A 307 -5.50 -32.73 -17.66
CA LEU A 307 -4.55 -32.17 -16.69
C LEU A 307 -3.83 -33.31 -15.94
N PRO A 308 -2.95 -34.07 -16.62
CA PRO A 308 -2.33 -35.27 -16.04
C PRO A 308 -1.40 -34.98 -14.86
N ASP A 309 -0.83 -33.78 -14.80
CA ASP A 309 0.11 -33.37 -13.74
C ASP A 309 -0.59 -32.59 -12.60
N ALA A 310 -1.92 -32.57 -12.56
CA ALA A 310 -2.65 -31.83 -11.53
C ALA A 310 -2.69 -32.60 -10.20
N TYR A 311 -2.55 -31.86 -9.10
CA TYR A 311 -2.70 -32.42 -7.76
C TYR A 311 -4.17 -32.64 -7.44
N GLU A 312 -4.51 -33.77 -6.83
CA GLU A 312 -5.86 -34.08 -6.37
C GLU A 312 -5.97 -33.86 -4.87
N ILE A 313 -6.91 -33.01 -4.44
CA ILE A 313 -7.08 -32.66 -3.03
C ILE A 313 -8.54 -32.66 -2.57
N ILE A 314 -8.73 -32.79 -1.26
CA ILE A 314 -9.97 -32.46 -0.56
C ILE A 314 -9.61 -31.39 0.47
N ALA A 315 -9.73 -30.12 0.08
CA ALA A 315 -9.23 -28.99 0.87
C ALA A 315 -9.87 -28.89 2.26
N VAL A 316 -11.13 -29.32 2.40
CA VAL A 316 -11.87 -29.27 3.67
C VAL A 316 -11.41 -30.32 4.67
N ASP A 317 -10.95 -31.48 4.18
CA ASP A 317 -10.51 -32.61 5.01
C ASP A 317 -8.98 -32.72 5.09
N ASN A 318 -8.25 -31.73 4.56
CA ASN A 318 -6.79 -31.71 4.52
C ASN A 318 -6.15 -32.92 3.80
N ILE A 319 -6.82 -33.45 2.77
CA ILE A 319 -6.33 -34.62 2.01
C ILE A 319 -5.63 -34.16 0.73
N GLY A 320 -4.47 -34.74 0.43
CA GLY A 320 -3.69 -34.47 -0.80
C GLY A 320 -2.89 -33.15 -0.79
N ILE A 321 -3.06 -32.33 0.24
CA ILE A 321 -2.42 -31.00 0.35
C ILE A 321 -0.90 -31.09 0.55
N GLY A 322 -0.41 -32.16 1.17
CA GLY A 322 0.99 -32.25 1.57
C GLY A 322 1.98 -32.14 0.40
N GLN A 323 1.81 -32.98 -0.62
CA GLN A 323 2.65 -32.96 -1.82
C GLN A 323 2.55 -31.61 -2.56
N LEU A 324 1.33 -31.06 -2.67
CA LEU A 324 1.11 -29.76 -3.30
C LEU A 324 1.93 -28.64 -2.62
N LEU A 325 1.98 -28.62 -1.29
CA LEU A 325 2.74 -27.61 -0.55
C LEU A 325 4.23 -27.84 -0.63
N GLU A 326 4.69 -29.09 -0.61
CA GLU A 326 6.10 -29.44 -0.84
C GLU A 326 6.58 -28.87 -2.17
N ASP A 327 5.88 -29.18 -3.26
CA ASP A 327 6.25 -28.74 -4.60
C ASP A 327 6.11 -27.21 -4.75
N ALA A 328 5.08 -26.60 -4.14
CA ALA A 328 4.94 -25.15 -4.11
C ALA A 328 6.10 -24.46 -3.39
N VAL A 329 6.62 -25.06 -2.32
CA VAL A 329 7.74 -24.50 -1.56
C VAL A 329 9.07 -24.71 -2.28
N ASP A 330 9.25 -25.84 -2.95
CA ASP A 330 10.43 -26.12 -3.76
C ASP A 330 10.57 -25.12 -4.93
N GLU A 331 9.46 -24.77 -5.57
CA GLU A 331 9.39 -23.73 -6.62
C GLU A 331 9.74 -22.33 -6.10
N ILE A 332 9.54 -22.05 -4.80
CA ILE A 332 9.94 -20.78 -4.18
C ILE A 332 11.48 -20.64 -4.09
N ASP A 333 12.20 -21.74 -4.33
CA ASP A 333 13.65 -21.89 -4.18
C ASP A 333 14.09 -21.74 -2.72
N LEU A 334 13.31 -22.30 -1.79
CA LEU A 334 13.71 -22.48 -0.39
C LEU A 334 14.66 -23.68 -0.21
N LYS A 335 15.45 -24.00 -1.23
CA LYS A 335 16.18 -25.26 -1.39
C LYS A 335 17.16 -25.66 -0.26
N PRO A 336 17.64 -24.80 0.65
CA PRO A 336 18.19 -25.32 1.89
C PRO A 336 17.06 -25.44 2.93
N MET A 337 16.26 -26.52 2.89
CA MET A 337 15.58 -27.16 4.06
C MET A 337 14.50 -28.19 3.64
N LYS A 338 14.92 -29.30 3.00
CA LYS A 338 14.05 -30.47 2.79
C LYS A 338 13.52 -31.10 4.08
N GLU A 339 14.25 -30.93 5.19
CA GLU A 339 13.89 -31.50 6.49
C GLU A 339 12.67 -30.84 7.17
N SER A 340 12.20 -29.69 6.65
CA SER A 340 11.20 -28.87 7.37
C SER A 340 9.77 -28.91 6.84
N VAL A 341 9.57 -29.43 5.63
CA VAL A 341 8.21 -29.64 5.10
C VAL A 341 7.60 -30.91 5.68
N GLU A 342 8.38 -31.99 5.80
CA GLU A 342 7.93 -33.23 6.43
C GLU A 342 7.44 -33.01 7.87
N ASP A 343 8.14 -32.20 8.66
CA ASP A 343 7.76 -31.88 10.06
C ASP A 343 6.46 -31.07 10.13
N TYR A 344 6.25 -30.14 9.21
CA TYR A 344 4.99 -29.40 9.09
C TYR A 344 3.84 -30.32 8.68
N LEU A 345 4.02 -31.18 7.69
CA LEU A 345 2.99 -32.15 7.27
C LEU A 345 2.68 -33.20 8.36
N ARG A 346 3.65 -33.54 9.20
CA ARG A 346 3.43 -34.39 10.39
C ARG A 346 2.60 -33.66 11.45
N SER A 347 2.80 -32.36 11.63
CA SER A 347 2.01 -31.55 12.59
C SER A 347 0.53 -31.44 12.19
N LEU A 348 0.25 -31.39 10.88
CA LEU A 348 -1.12 -31.40 10.35
C LEU A 348 -1.87 -32.74 10.51
N LYS A 349 -1.17 -33.83 10.85
CA LYS A 349 -1.75 -35.17 11.06
C LYS A 349 -2.00 -35.50 12.54
N GLN A 350 -1.65 -34.61 13.47
CA GLN A 350 -1.74 -34.85 14.92
C GLN A 350 -2.92 -34.14 15.62
N GLU A 351 -3.78 -33.44 14.87
CA GLU A 351 -5.10 -32.96 15.30
C GLU A 351 -6.20 -33.71 14.54
#